data_AF-A0A950Y8Z1-F1
#
_entry.id   AF-A0A950Y8Z1-F1
#
_cell.length_a   1.000
_cell.length_b   1.000
_cell.length_c   1.000
_cell.angle_alpha   90.00
_cell.angle_beta   90.00
_cell.angle_gamma   90.00
#
_symmetry.space_group_name_H-M   'P 1'
#
loop_
_entity.id
_entity.type
_entity.pdbx_description
1 polymer ?
#
loop_
_entity_poly.entity_id
_entity_poly.type
_entity_poly.pdbx_seq_one_letter_code
_entity_poly.pdbx_strand_id
1 'polypeptide(L)'
;AEEDAAGLSRAYLMRYQAEDLINWSRDERGEYEWVVLKQFARRQLSVESPDVVEETYWYYYDRSEYRTYRRIEGGEKPSPIHLIAQGTHGLVRQQKVPLFDLQVSDGLWLLNKAAHLQLEHFNKSNALGWAITMGLFAMPVIYSDREWNQIVGESYYIQLGPSDKFGWTEPDGKVYQIAAENLETLKEEIYRVCYLSQASGELTSGHAQSALSKQLEFTITQEVLRAYGTVVKDCIRGLLTAISTAREDGVSIGLSGLDEVDITDFETELQDATSLLRLGIDSPTLKRQMFQRLAMKYLSEARQEIKDQIGREIDAQFVN
;
A
#
# COMPACT_ATOMS: atom_id res chain seq x y z
N ALA A 1 16.46 -33.40 16.50
CA ALA A 1 17.12 -33.25 17.81
C ALA A 1 18.27 -32.24 17.75
N GLU A 2 19.40 -32.52 17.08
CA GLU A 2 20.48 -31.52 16.92
C GLU A 2 20.10 -30.36 15.98
N GLU A 3 19.43 -30.63 14.86
CA GLU A 3 18.95 -29.58 13.95
C GLU A 3 17.89 -28.67 14.59
N ASP A 4 17.01 -29.22 15.42
CA ASP A 4 16.04 -28.44 16.21
C ASP A 4 16.72 -27.61 17.31
N ALA A 5 17.72 -28.17 17.98
CA ALA A 5 18.48 -27.48 19.01
C ALA A 5 19.34 -26.33 18.42
N ALA A 6 19.83 -26.49 17.19
CA ALA A 6 20.54 -25.46 16.44
C ALA A 6 19.60 -24.43 15.77
N GLY A 7 18.28 -24.65 15.84
CA GLY A 7 17.27 -23.79 15.19
C GLY A 7 17.24 -23.89 13.67
N LEU A 8 17.97 -24.85 13.07
CA LEU A 8 18.05 -25.08 11.63
C LEU A 8 16.72 -25.59 11.04
N SER A 9 15.84 -26.17 11.87
CA SER A 9 14.49 -26.57 11.49
C SER A 9 13.47 -25.42 11.47
N ARG A 10 13.85 -24.21 11.92
CA ARG A 10 12.94 -23.07 11.96
C ARG A 10 12.84 -22.42 10.60
N ALA A 11 11.68 -22.57 9.97
CA ALA A 11 11.34 -21.82 8.78
C ALA A 11 11.36 -20.31 9.08
N TYR A 12 11.98 -19.54 8.18
CA TYR A 12 11.99 -18.09 8.21
C TYR A 12 11.58 -17.55 6.84
N LEU A 13 11.05 -16.33 6.83
CA LEU A 13 10.70 -15.62 5.60
C LEU A 13 11.69 -14.51 5.35
N MET A 14 12.12 -14.39 4.10
CA MET A 14 12.83 -13.24 3.60
C MET A 14 11.94 -12.57 2.55
N ARG A 15 11.75 -11.27 2.69
CA ARG A 15 11.02 -10.48 1.71
C ARG A 15 11.95 -10.16 0.54
N TYR A 16 11.47 -10.44 -0.67
CA TYR A 16 12.03 -9.95 -1.92
C TYR A 16 11.03 -9.00 -2.57
N GLN A 17 11.53 -7.99 -3.28
CA GLN A 17 10.71 -7.16 -4.16
C GLN A 17 10.54 -7.81 -5.53
N ALA A 18 9.55 -7.37 -6.30
CA ALA A 18 9.35 -7.88 -7.65
C ALA A 18 10.58 -7.61 -8.53
N GLU A 19 11.24 -6.47 -8.30
CA GLU A 19 12.46 -6.04 -8.99
C GLU A 19 13.69 -6.88 -8.63
N ASP A 20 13.66 -7.59 -7.48
CA ASP A 20 14.76 -8.48 -7.09
C ASP A 20 14.76 -9.74 -7.97
N LEU A 21 13.63 -10.16 -8.53
CA LEU A 21 13.53 -11.33 -9.41
C LEU A 21 13.97 -10.95 -10.83
N ILE A 22 15.24 -11.20 -11.14
CA ILE A 22 15.86 -10.74 -12.39
C ILE A 22 15.84 -11.76 -13.53
N ASN A 23 15.66 -13.05 -13.22
CA ASN A 23 15.61 -14.12 -14.21
C ASN A 23 14.88 -15.34 -13.65
N TRP A 24 14.04 -16.01 -14.44
CA TRP A 24 13.27 -17.17 -14.00
C TRP A 24 12.76 -18.02 -15.17
N SER A 25 12.39 -19.27 -14.87
CA SER A 25 11.60 -20.14 -15.74
C SER A 25 10.38 -20.67 -14.99
N ARG A 26 9.28 -20.87 -15.71
CA ARG A 26 8.05 -21.48 -15.20
C ARG A 26 7.68 -22.69 -16.06
N ASP A 27 7.08 -23.69 -15.44
CA ASP A 27 6.54 -24.85 -16.14
C ASP A 27 5.18 -24.55 -16.78
N GLU A 28 4.59 -25.54 -17.47
CA GLU A 28 3.27 -25.42 -18.11
C GLU A 28 2.12 -25.10 -17.14
N ARG A 29 2.33 -25.33 -15.83
CA ARG A 29 1.35 -25.06 -14.77
C ARG A 29 1.56 -23.68 -14.14
N GLY A 30 2.61 -22.96 -14.55
CA GLY A 30 2.96 -21.64 -14.03
C GLY A 30 3.78 -21.66 -12.74
N GLU A 31 4.23 -22.83 -12.27
CA GLU A 31 5.11 -22.96 -11.10
C GLU A 31 6.57 -22.74 -11.52
N TYR A 32 7.39 -22.17 -10.64
CA TYR A 32 8.80 -21.94 -10.95
C TYR A 32 9.57 -23.26 -11.13
N GLU A 33 10.37 -23.33 -12.18
CA GLU A 33 11.40 -24.36 -12.36
C GLU A 33 12.72 -23.93 -11.72
N TRP A 34 13.07 -22.65 -11.90
CA TRP A 34 14.20 -22.01 -11.27
C TRP A 34 14.03 -20.49 -11.26
N VAL A 35 14.72 -19.82 -10.34
CA VAL A 35 14.71 -18.37 -10.15
C VAL A 35 16.10 -17.86 -9.83
N VAL A 36 16.37 -16.61 -10.22
CA VAL A 36 17.54 -15.83 -9.82
C VAL A 36 17.06 -14.53 -9.20
N LEU A 37 17.33 -14.36 -7.91
CA LEU A 37 17.09 -13.14 -7.17
C LEU A 37 18.38 -12.34 -7.05
N LYS A 38 18.30 -11.01 -7.17
CA LYS A 38 19.43 -10.10 -7.01
C LYS A 38 19.12 -9.09 -5.92
N GLN A 39 20.03 -8.96 -4.95
CA GLN A 39 19.93 -7.95 -3.89
C GLN A 39 21.18 -7.11 -3.83
N PHE A 40 21.00 -5.86 -3.40
CA PHE A 40 22.08 -4.92 -3.14
C PHE A 40 22.11 -4.60 -1.65
N ALA A 41 23.28 -4.67 -1.05
CA ALA A 41 23.51 -4.25 0.32
C ALA A 41 24.63 -3.22 0.33
N ARG A 42 24.34 -2.06 0.92
CA ARG A 42 25.34 -1.03 1.17
C ARG A 42 25.79 -1.16 2.61
N ARG A 43 27.06 -1.51 2.84
CA ARG A 43 27.58 -1.80 4.17
C ARG A 43 28.83 -0.98 4.45
N GLN A 44 28.87 -0.40 5.64
CA GLN A 44 30.09 0.11 6.23
C GLN A 44 30.72 -1.02 7.06
N LEU A 45 31.97 -1.39 6.72
CA LEU A 45 32.61 -2.57 7.32
C LEU A 45 32.98 -2.38 8.80
N SER A 46 33.27 -1.14 9.20
CA SER A 46 33.56 -0.75 10.58
C SER A 46 33.07 0.67 10.83
N VAL A 47 32.66 0.96 12.06
CA VAL A 47 32.32 2.34 12.51
C VAL A 47 33.49 3.30 12.30
N GLU A 48 34.72 2.79 12.32
CA GLU A 48 35.96 3.56 12.21
C GLU A 48 36.44 3.77 10.77
N SER A 49 35.92 2.99 9.80
CA SER A 49 36.27 3.14 8.38
C SER A 49 35.18 3.94 7.67
N PRO A 50 35.49 5.03 6.96
CA PRO A 50 34.52 5.78 6.16
C PRO A 50 34.12 5.06 4.87
N ASP A 51 34.78 3.94 4.55
CA ASP A 51 34.61 3.25 3.27
C ASP A 51 33.29 2.48 3.27
N VAL A 52 32.39 2.94 2.40
CA VAL A 52 31.13 2.27 2.15
C VAL A 52 31.32 1.32 0.99
N VAL A 53 31.08 0.05 1.27
CA VAL A 53 31.22 -1.03 0.31
C VAL A 53 29.84 -1.42 -0.20
N GLU A 54 29.74 -1.58 -1.51
CA GLU A 54 28.52 -2.07 -2.15
C GLU A 54 28.65 -3.56 -2.41
N GLU A 55 27.70 -4.33 -1.93
CA GLU A 55 27.67 -5.78 -2.11
C GLU A 55 26.47 -6.17 -2.95
N THR A 56 26.72 -6.93 -4.00
CA THR A 56 25.67 -7.54 -4.81
C THR A 56 25.61 -9.03 -4.49
N TYR A 57 24.41 -9.50 -4.17
CA TYR A 57 24.12 -10.92 -3.95
C TYR A 57 23.24 -11.45 -5.08
N TRP A 58 23.52 -12.66 -5.54
CA TRP A 58 22.63 -13.41 -6.41
C TRP A 58 22.25 -14.72 -5.74
N TYR A 59 20.95 -14.97 -5.60
CA TYR A 59 20.42 -16.21 -5.06
C TYR A 59 19.75 -16.97 -6.20
N TYR A 60 20.34 -18.10 -6.56
CA TYR A 60 19.75 -19.05 -7.47
C TYR A 60 19.03 -20.13 -6.66
N TYR A 61 17.81 -20.44 -7.06
CA TYR A 61 17.06 -21.60 -6.57
C TYR A 61 16.47 -22.36 -7.75
N ASP A 62 16.60 -23.67 -7.74
CA ASP A 62 15.77 -24.56 -8.56
C ASP A 62 14.84 -25.40 -7.67
N ARG A 63 14.32 -26.53 -8.17
CA ARG A 63 13.43 -27.41 -7.41
C ARG A 63 14.14 -28.25 -6.33
N SER A 64 15.47 -28.25 -6.33
CA SER A 64 16.31 -29.14 -5.55
C SER A 64 17.43 -28.43 -4.77
N GLU A 65 18.08 -27.46 -5.37
CA GLU A 65 19.28 -26.83 -4.87
C GLU A 65 19.21 -25.30 -4.89
N TYR A 66 20.08 -24.71 -4.09
CA TYR A 66 20.32 -23.28 -4.05
C TYR A 66 21.80 -22.99 -4.25
N ARG A 67 22.11 -21.83 -4.83
CA ARG A 67 23.46 -21.28 -4.96
C ARG A 67 23.44 -19.79 -4.69
N THR A 68 24.33 -19.33 -3.82
CA THR A 68 24.46 -17.91 -3.47
C THR A 68 25.80 -17.39 -3.96
N TYR A 69 25.75 -16.36 -4.79
CA TYR A 69 26.92 -15.65 -5.28
C TYR A 69 26.99 -14.26 -4.65
N ARG A 70 28.21 -13.76 -4.44
CA ARG A 70 28.47 -12.43 -3.90
C ARG A 70 29.53 -11.74 -4.72
N ARG A 71 29.35 -10.44 -4.93
CA ARG A 71 30.36 -9.52 -5.45
C ARG A 71 30.46 -8.31 -4.53
N ILE A 72 31.69 -7.89 -4.26
CA ILE A 72 32.01 -6.74 -3.42
C ILE A 72 32.60 -5.65 -4.32
N GLU A 73 31.98 -4.48 -4.32
CA GLU A 73 32.35 -3.29 -5.08
C GLU A 73 32.85 -2.23 -4.08
N GLY A 74 34.14 -1.91 -4.16
CA GLY A 74 34.80 -1.01 -3.19
C GLY A 74 36.26 -0.68 -3.50
N GLY A 75 36.73 -0.93 -4.73
CA GLY A 75 38.10 -0.61 -5.17
C GLY A 75 38.13 -0.22 -6.66
N GLU A 76 39.30 0.20 -7.17
CA GLU A 76 39.47 0.68 -8.56
C GLU A 76 39.10 -0.35 -9.65
N LYS A 77 38.93 -1.63 -9.30
CA LYS A 77 38.51 -2.69 -10.21
C LYS A 77 37.36 -3.50 -9.62
N PRO A 78 36.37 -3.90 -10.44
CA PRO A 78 35.29 -4.77 -10.00
C PRO A 78 35.85 -6.13 -9.58
N SER A 79 35.55 -6.55 -8.35
CA SER A 79 35.89 -7.89 -7.87
C SER A 79 35.15 -8.96 -8.68
N PRO A 80 35.74 -10.15 -8.89
CA PRO A 80 35.04 -11.26 -9.52
C PRO A 80 33.84 -11.71 -8.67
N ILE A 81 32.88 -12.36 -9.32
CA ILE A 81 31.73 -12.96 -8.64
C ILE A 81 32.20 -14.27 -7.97
N HIS A 82 31.95 -14.40 -6.68
CA HIS A 82 32.32 -15.58 -5.90
C HIS A 82 31.08 -16.36 -5.48
N LEU A 83 31.11 -17.69 -5.64
CA LEU A 83 30.14 -18.58 -5.01
C LEU A 83 30.46 -18.67 -3.51
N ILE A 84 29.53 -18.26 -2.66
CA ILE A 84 29.70 -18.20 -1.20
C ILE A 84 28.90 -19.26 -0.44
N ALA A 85 27.85 -19.80 -1.05
CA ALA A 85 27.07 -20.90 -0.48
C ALA A 85 26.40 -21.73 -1.58
N GLN A 86 26.25 -23.03 -1.35
CA GLN A 86 25.46 -23.92 -2.19
C GLN A 86 24.97 -25.11 -1.37
N GLY A 87 23.86 -25.73 -1.78
CA GLY A 87 23.36 -26.95 -1.17
C GLY A 87 21.92 -27.25 -1.55
N THR A 88 21.31 -28.24 -0.89
CA THR A 88 19.89 -28.55 -1.04
C THR A 88 19.04 -27.66 -0.13
N HIS A 89 17.87 -27.21 -0.61
CA HIS A 89 16.95 -26.40 0.19
C HIS A 89 15.82 -27.22 0.83
N GLY A 90 15.12 -26.64 1.81
CA GLY A 90 14.09 -27.33 2.61
C GLY A 90 12.90 -27.90 1.83
N LEU A 91 12.56 -27.33 0.66
CA LEU A 91 11.45 -27.82 -0.17
C LEU A 91 11.82 -28.89 -1.21
N VAL A 92 13.03 -29.45 -1.18
CA VAL A 92 13.52 -30.41 -2.20
C VAL A 92 12.63 -31.65 -2.34
N ARG A 93 12.09 -32.18 -1.23
CA ARG A 93 11.18 -33.35 -1.24
C ARG A 93 9.86 -33.06 -1.95
N GLN A 94 9.46 -31.80 -2.00
CA GLN A 94 8.25 -31.34 -2.68
C GLN A 94 8.51 -30.96 -4.14
N GLN A 95 9.77 -31.00 -4.61
CA GLN A 95 10.17 -30.57 -5.96
C GLN A 95 9.66 -29.17 -6.30
N LYS A 96 9.74 -28.26 -5.31
CA LYS A 96 9.21 -26.90 -5.39
C LYS A 96 10.31 -25.89 -5.07
N VAL A 97 10.42 -24.86 -5.91
CA VAL A 97 11.29 -23.70 -5.65
C VAL A 97 10.80 -22.96 -4.40
N PRO A 98 11.67 -22.61 -3.43
CA PRO A 98 11.29 -21.93 -2.19
C PRO A 98 11.02 -20.42 -2.38
N LEU A 99 10.18 -20.07 -3.35
CA LEU A 99 9.69 -18.72 -3.61
C LEU A 99 8.16 -18.75 -3.70
N PHE A 100 7.51 -17.85 -2.95
CA PHE A 100 6.05 -17.74 -2.89
C PHE A 100 5.64 -16.34 -3.34
N ASP A 101 4.87 -16.27 -4.41
CA ASP A 101 4.41 -15.00 -4.97
C ASP A 101 3.20 -14.49 -4.18
N LEU A 102 3.28 -13.26 -3.70
CA LEU A 102 2.08 -12.49 -3.30
C LEU A 102 1.69 -11.60 -4.48
N GLN A 103 0.92 -12.15 -5.41
CA GLN A 103 0.50 -11.45 -6.62
C GLN A 103 -0.95 -10.98 -6.51
N VAL A 104 -1.16 -9.67 -6.67
CA VAL A 104 -2.50 -9.09 -6.83
C VAL A 104 -2.91 -9.16 -8.30
N SER A 105 -4.20 -9.31 -8.57
CA SER A 105 -4.70 -9.25 -9.95
C SER A 105 -4.62 -7.83 -10.52
N ASP A 106 -4.61 -7.71 -11.85
CA ASP A 106 -4.60 -6.41 -12.54
C ASP A 106 -5.75 -5.49 -12.09
N GLY A 107 -6.90 -6.09 -11.74
CA GLY A 107 -8.06 -5.40 -11.22
C GLY A 107 -7.88 -4.84 -9.80
N LEU A 108 -6.98 -5.42 -9.01
CA LEU A 108 -6.63 -4.94 -7.67
C LEU A 108 -5.41 -4.02 -7.68
N TRP A 109 -4.58 -4.05 -8.72
CA TRP A 109 -3.39 -3.20 -8.78
C TRP A 109 -3.75 -1.71 -8.88
N LEU A 110 -3.73 -0.99 -7.75
CA LEU A 110 -4.17 0.40 -7.65
C LEU A 110 -3.39 1.36 -8.55
N LEU A 111 -2.06 1.20 -8.62
CA LEU A 111 -1.23 2.06 -9.47
C LEU A 111 -1.53 1.87 -10.97
N ASN A 112 -1.95 0.68 -11.40
CA ASN A 112 -2.37 0.47 -12.80
C ASN A 112 -3.55 1.38 -13.18
N LYS A 113 -4.41 1.69 -12.21
CA LYS A 113 -5.60 2.53 -12.41
C LYS A 113 -5.29 4.01 -12.24
N ALA A 114 -4.54 4.35 -11.19
CA ALA A 114 -4.37 5.74 -10.75
C ALA A 114 -3.09 6.41 -11.28
N ALA A 115 -2.07 5.68 -11.73
CA ALA A 115 -0.77 6.26 -12.04
C ALA A 115 -0.83 7.38 -13.08
N HIS A 116 -1.56 7.17 -14.18
CA HIS A 116 -1.67 8.18 -15.24
C HIS A 116 -2.43 9.43 -14.78
N LEU A 117 -3.53 9.25 -14.05
CA LEU A 117 -4.32 10.35 -13.51
C LEU A 117 -3.52 11.13 -12.45
N GLN A 118 -2.77 10.43 -11.59
CA GLN A 118 -1.91 11.03 -10.58
C GLN A 118 -0.77 11.82 -11.22
N LEU A 119 -0.17 11.29 -12.29
CA LEU A 119 0.89 11.98 -13.03
C LEU A 119 0.35 13.25 -13.71
N GLU A 120 -0.82 13.16 -14.33
CA GLU A 120 -1.50 14.32 -14.92
C GLU A 120 -1.82 15.38 -13.86
N HIS A 121 -2.41 14.97 -12.74
CA HIS A 121 -2.72 15.84 -11.62
C HIS A 121 -1.45 16.52 -11.08
N PHE A 122 -0.37 15.77 -10.86
CA PHE A 122 0.92 16.31 -10.40
C PHE A 122 1.47 17.36 -11.38
N ASN A 123 1.52 17.04 -12.67
CA ASN A 123 2.04 17.95 -13.69
C ASN A 123 1.21 19.24 -13.78
N LYS A 124 -0.13 19.13 -13.75
CA LYS A 124 -1.03 20.29 -13.80
C LYS A 124 -0.98 21.12 -12.52
N SER A 125 -0.88 20.48 -11.36
CA SER A 125 -0.75 21.15 -10.07
C SER A 125 0.55 21.95 -9.99
N ASN A 126 1.66 21.37 -10.44
CA ASN A 126 2.94 22.08 -10.55
C ASN A 126 2.87 23.27 -11.52
N ALA A 127 2.24 23.08 -12.69
CA ALA A 127 2.06 24.15 -13.67
C ALA A 127 1.20 25.30 -13.11
N LEU A 128 0.12 24.99 -12.39
CA LEU A 128 -0.72 25.99 -11.74
C LEU A 128 0.04 26.73 -10.64
N GLY A 129 0.78 26.03 -9.77
CA GLY A 129 1.61 26.66 -8.74
C GLY A 129 2.65 27.62 -9.32
N TRP A 130 3.31 27.22 -10.40
CA TRP A 130 4.21 28.09 -11.15
C TRP A 130 3.48 29.32 -11.72
N ALA A 131 2.33 29.12 -12.36
CA ALA A 131 1.59 30.20 -13.00
C ALA A 131 1.04 31.22 -11.98
N ILE A 132 0.56 30.75 -10.82
CA ILE A 132 0.17 31.62 -9.69
C ILE A 132 1.37 32.43 -9.21
N THR A 133 2.53 31.79 -9.04
CA THR A 133 3.76 32.48 -8.63
C THR A 133 4.12 33.59 -9.61
N MET A 134 4.04 33.33 -10.92
CA MET A 134 4.26 34.36 -11.95
C MET A 134 3.22 35.48 -11.88
N GLY A 135 1.96 35.17 -11.58
CA GLY A 135 0.89 36.16 -11.38
C GLY A 135 1.17 37.11 -10.20
N LEU A 136 1.81 36.62 -9.13
CA LEU A 136 2.21 37.48 -7.99
C LEU A 136 3.26 38.53 -8.37
N PHE A 137 3.98 38.34 -9.49
CA PHE A 137 4.97 39.27 -10.04
C PHE A 137 4.49 39.88 -11.36
N ALA A 138 3.19 40.18 -11.47
CA ALA A 138 2.63 40.82 -12.66
C ALA A 138 3.35 42.14 -12.99
N MET A 139 3.66 42.33 -14.27
CA MET A 139 4.34 43.55 -14.75
C MET A 139 3.29 44.60 -15.14
N PRO A 140 3.50 45.87 -14.78
CA PRO A 140 2.65 46.94 -15.27
C PRO A 140 2.93 47.20 -16.75
N VAL A 141 1.87 47.41 -17.54
CA VAL A 141 1.96 47.84 -18.93
C VAL A 141 1.24 49.16 -19.11
N ILE A 142 1.97 50.10 -19.71
CA ILE A 142 1.52 51.47 -19.92
C ILE A 142 1.51 51.73 -21.42
N TYR A 143 0.34 52.10 -21.92
CA TYR A 143 0.15 52.54 -23.30
C TYR A 143 0.16 54.07 -23.29
N SER A 144 1.21 54.65 -23.89
CA SER A 144 1.35 56.10 -24.03
C SER A 144 2.09 56.43 -25.33
N ASP A 145 1.69 57.54 -25.95
CA ASP A 145 2.39 58.12 -27.11
C ASP A 145 3.58 59.02 -26.68
N ARG A 146 3.81 59.17 -25.37
CA ARG A 146 4.91 59.96 -24.82
C ARG A 146 6.20 59.14 -24.76
N GLU A 147 7.32 59.81 -25.01
CA GLU A 147 8.65 59.21 -24.86
C GLU A 147 8.91 58.86 -23.38
N TRP A 148 9.37 57.63 -23.13
CA TRP A 148 9.54 57.11 -21.78
C TRP A 148 10.81 57.66 -21.12
N ASN A 149 10.65 58.58 -20.16
CA ASN A 149 11.76 59.22 -19.44
C ASN A 149 11.63 59.14 -17.90
N GLN A 150 10.77 58.26 -17.38
CA GLN A 150 10.52 58.10 -15.93
C GLN A 150 11.39 56.99 -15.32
N ILE A 151 11.88 57.23 -14.10
CA ILE A 151 12.57 56.21 -13.28
C ILE A 151 11.51 55.50 -12.42
N VAL A 152 11.41 54.18 -12.55
CA VAL A 152 10.46 53.36 -11.79
C VAL A 152 11.19 52.59 -10.70
N GLY A 153 10.54 52.45 -9.55
CA GLY A 153 10.98 51.61 -8.43
C GLY A 153 9.80 51.33 -7.47
N GLU A 154 10.05 50.66 -6.36
CA GLU A 154 9.02 50.10 -5.47
C GLU A 154 8.09 51.13 -4.79
N SER A 155 8.37 52.42 -4.88
CA SER A 155 7.57 53.49 -4.25
C SER A 155 7.50 54.78 -5.08
N TYR A 156 7.54 54.66 -6.41
CA TYR A 156 7.40 55.81 -7.31
C TYR A 156 5.98 55.90 -7.87
N TYR A 157 5.61 57.11 -8.30
CA TYR A 157 4.34 57.38 -8.97
C TYR A 157 4.55 57.46 -10.49
N ILE A 158 3.56 57.00 -11.24
CA ILE A 158 3.55 57.04 -12.71
C ILE A 158 2.57 58.13 -13.13
N GLN A 159 3.05 59.13 -13.87
CA GLN A 159 2.19 60.20 -14.38
C GLN A 159 1.60 59.81 -15.74
N LEU A 160 0.29 59.60 -15.78
CA LEU A 160 -0.47 59.31 -17.01
C LEU A 160 -1.11 60.59 -17.57
N GLY A 161 -1.08 60.75 -18.89
CA GLY A 161 -1.83 61.76 -19.62
C GLY A 161 -3.32 61.38 -19.79
N PRO A 162 -4.16 62.31 -20.27
CA PRO A 162 -5.62 62.10 -20.37
C PRO A 162 -6.03 60.93 -21.28
N SER A 163 -5.18 60.54 -22.23
CA SER A 163 -5.41 59.45 -23.20
C SER A 163 -4.61 58.18 -22.92
N ASP A 164 -3.72 58.20 -21.92
CA ASP A 164 -2.87 57.05 -21.60
C ASP A 164 -3.66 55.97 -20.86
N LYS A 165 -3.25 54.70 -21.01
CA LYS A 165 -3.89 53.57 -20.33
C LYS A 165 -2.88 52.79 -19.50
N PHE A 166 -3.31 52.37 -18.32
CA PHE A 166 -2.58 51.49 -17.42
C PHE A 166 -3.28 50.14 -17.30
N GLY A 167 -2.52 49.06 -17.32
CA GLY A 167 -3.01 47.71 -17.05
C GLY A 167 -1.88 46.81 -16.54
N TRP A 168 -2.25 45.60 -16.16
CA TRP A 168 -1.31 44.55 -15.77
C TRP A 168 -1.29 43.46 -16.84
N THR A 169 -0.12 42.85 -17.10
CA THR A 169 -0.01 41.71 -18.05
C THR A 169 -0.31 40.36 -17.42
N GLU A 170 -0.99 40.32 -16.29
CA GLU A 170 -1.36 39.03 -15.71
C GLU A 170 -2.35 38.28 -16.61
N PRO A 171 -2.24 36.94 -16.71
CA PRO A 171 -3.30 36.14 -17.27
C PRO A 171 -4.62 36.43 -16.55
N ASP A 172 -5.72 36.54 -17.30
CA ASP A 172 -7.05 36.67 -16.72
C ASP A 172 -7.26 35.54 -15.70
N GLY A 173 -7.59 35.89 -14.45
CA GLY A 173 -7.67 34.96 -13.33
C GLY A 173 -8.60 33.78 -13.57
N LYS A 174 -9.50 33.89 -14.56
CA LYS A 174 -10.33 32.82 -15.09
C LYS A 174 -9.54 31.57 -15.51
N VAL A 175 -8.34 31.71 -16.06
CA VAL A 175 -7.51 30.56 -16.46
C VAL A 175 -7.05 29.75 -15.23
N TYR A 176 -6.70 30.43 -14.14
CA TYR A 176 -6.34 29.78 -12.89
C TYR A 176 -7.53 29.07 -12.26
N GLN A 177 -8.72 29.67 -12.34
CA GLN A 177 -9.94 29.04 -11.85
C GLN A 177 -10.25 27.74 -12.61
N ILE A 178 -10.22 27.76 -13.94
CA ILE A 178 -10.44 26.56 -14.76
C ILE A 178 -9.40 25.47 -14.43
N ALA A 179 -8.14 25.86 -14.25
CA ALA A 179 -7.09 24.93 -13.87
C ALA A 179 -7.34 24.31 -12.49
N ALA A 180 -7.76 25.09 -11.50
CA ALA A 180 -8.11 24.60 -10.16
C ALA A 180 -9.33 23.64 -10.20
N GLU A 181 -10.39 24.02 -10.91
CA GLU A 181 -11.58 23.16 -11.10
C GLU A 181 -11.22 21.83 -11.78
N ASN A 182 -10.31 21.85 -12.76
CA ASN A 182 -9.83 20.64 -13.40
C ASN A 182 -9.02 19.74 -12.46
N LEU A 183 -8.25 20.31 -11.53
CA LEU A 183 -7.54 19.53 -10.51
C LEU A 183 -8.52 18.83 -9.56
N GLU A 184 -9.60 19.49 -9.15
CA GLU A 184 -10.66 18.86 -8.34
C GLU A 184 -11.32 17.70 -9.10
N THR A 185 -11.64 17.87 -10.38
CA THR A 185 -12.19 16.78 -11.21
C THR A 185 -11.20 15.60 -11.31
N LEU A 186 -9.90 15.86 -11.51
CA LEU A 186 -8.89 14.82 -11.57
C LEU A 186 -8.74 14.09 -10.23
N LYS A 187 -8.81 14.81 -9.11
CA LYS A 187 -8.82 14.26 -7.76
C LYS A 187 -10.01 13.30 -7.59
N GLU A 188 -11.22 13.74 -7.90
CA GLU A 188 -12.43 12.90 -7.83
C GLU A 188 -12.31 11.63 -8.69
N GLU A 189 -11.79 11.76 -9.91
CA GLU A 189 -11.58 10.65 -10.83
C GLU A 189 -10.58 9.63 -10.27
N ILE A 190 -9.48 10.08 -9.65
CA ILE A 190 -8.51 9.21 -8.95
C ILE A 190 -9.22 8.39 -7.86
N TYR A 191 -10.00 9.04 -6.99
CA TYR A 191 -10.73 8.34 -5.95
C TYR A 191 -11.77 7.36 -6.50
N ARG A 192 -12.45 7.73 -7.60
CA ARG A 192 -13.43 6.88 -8.26
C ARG A 192 -12.81 5.61 -8.83
N VAL A 193 -11.70 5.71 -9.56
CA VAL A 193 -11.03 4.51 -10.13
C VAL A 193 -10.40 3.63 -9.05
N CYS A 194 -10.07 4.19 -7.90
CA CYS A 194 -9.55 3.46 -6.75
C CYS A 194 -10.64 2.84 -5.84
N TYR A 195 -11.92 3.03 -6.14
CA TYR A 195 -13.04 2.61 -5.27
C TYR A 195 -12.97 3.23 -3.86
N LEU A 196 -12.44 4.45 -3.79
CA LEU A 196 -12.26 5.24 -2.57
C LEU A 196 -12.98 6.59 -2.67
N SER A 197 -14.05 6.69 -3.47
CA SER A 197 -14.82 7.93 -3.67
C SER A 197 -15.20 8.64 -2.38
N GLN A 198 -15.41 7.92 -1.29
CA GLN A 198 -15.74 8.49 0.02
C GLN A 198 -14.58 9.20 0.72
N ALA A 199 -13.35 8.88 0.35
CA ALA A 199 -12.14 9.51 0.88
C ALA A 199 -11.76 10.79 0.10
N SER A 200 -12.50 11.15 -0.97
CA SER A 200 -12.23 12.34 -1.81
C SER A 200 -12.58 13.68 -1.13
N GLY A 201 -13.28 13.63 0.01
CA GLY A 201 -13.40 14.76 0.93
C GLY A 201 -14.36 15.89 0.52
N GLU A 202 -15.00 15.85 -0.65
CA GLU A 202 -16.04 16.85 -0.97
C GLU A 202 -17.40 16.47 -0.38
N LEU A 203 -17.59 16.94 0.85
CA LEU A 203 -18.88 17.17 1.49
C LEU A 203 -19.58 18.45 0.97
N THR A 204 -19.13 19.05 -0.14
CA THR A 204 -19.50 20.40 -0.58
C THR A 204 -20.51 20.39 -1.73
N SER A 205 -21.77 20.07 -1.40
CA SER A 205 -22.99 20.82 -1.78
C SER A 205 -24.24 19.94 -1.89
N GLY A 206 -25.02 19.91 -0.80
CA GLY A 206 -26.49 19.92 -0.87
C GLY A 206 -27.24 18.74 -1.50
N HIS A 207 -26.59 17.70 -2.02
CA HIS A 207 -27.27 16.45 -2.33
C HIS A 207 -27.08 15.53 -1.14
N ALA A 208 -28.15 15.40 -0.35
CA ALA A 208 -28.29 14.37 0.66
C ALA A 208 -28.11 13.00 -0.01
N GLN A 209 -26.86 12.55 -0.17
CA GLN A 209 -26.55 11.18 -0.49
C GLN A 209 -27.12 10.35 0.65
N SER A 210 -28.17 9.60 0.32
CA SER A 210 -28.91 8.78 1.27
C SER A 210 -27.94 7.84 2.00
N ALA A 211 -28.26 7.47 3.24
CA ALA A 211 -27.50 6.45 3.98
C ALA A 211 -27.31 5.16 3.15
N LEU A 212 -28.28 4.85 2.29
CA LEU A 212 -28.24 3.73 1.35
C LEU A 212 -27.16 3.90 0.26
N SER A 213 -26.97 5.11 -0.27
CA SER A 213 -25.91 5.42 -1.25
C SER A 213 -24.53 5.21 -0.64
N LYS A 214 -24.33 5.65 0.61
CA LYS A 214 -23.09 5.42 1.36
C LYS A 214 -22.82 3.93 1.62
N GLN A 215 -23.87 3.18 1.97
CA GLN A 215 -23.77 1.72 2.17
C GLN A 215 -23.39 0.99 0.86
N LEU A 216 -23.95 1.39 -0.28
CA LEU A 216 -23.63 0.79 -1.59
C LEU A 216 -22.17 1.04 -2.00
N GLU A 217 -21.67 2.25 -1.78
CA GLU A 217 -20.26 2.58 -2.06
C GLU A 217 -19.29 1.80 -1.15
N PHE A 218 -19.61 1.68 0.14
CA PHE A 218 -18.83 0.84 1.06
C PHE A 218 -18.85 -0.65 0.68
N THR A 219 -19.93 -1.12 0.06
CA THR A 219 -20.02 -2.51 -0.43
C THR A 219 -18.93 -2.79 -1.46
N ILE A 220 -18.64 -1.85 -2.36
CA ILE A 220 -17.58 -1.99 -3.37
C ILE A 220 -16.21 -2.02 -2.69
N THR A 221 -15.96 -1.09 -1.76
CA THR A 221 -14.70 -1.07 -1.01
C THR A 221 -14.50 -2.35 -0.19
N GLN A 222 -15.55 -2.88 0.44
CA GLN A 222 -15.50 -4.17 1.14
C GLN A 222 -15.13 -5.32 0.22
N GLU A 223 -15.73 -5.38 -0.96
CA GLU A 223 -15.44 -6.45 -1.92
C GLU A 223 -13.98 -6.41 -2.39
N VAL A 224 -13.46 -5.21 -2.68
CA VAL A 224 -12.06 -5.01 -3.04
C VAL A 224 -11.12 -5.44 -1.89
N LEU A 225 -11.41 -5.01 -0.66
CA LEU A 225 -10.60 -5.37 0.51
C LEU A 225 -10.67 -6.87 0.84
N ARG A 226 -11.82 -7.52 0.67
CA ARG A 226 -11.96 -8.98 0.77
C ARG A 226 -11.17 -9.72 -0.30
N ALA A 227 -11.12 -9.18 -1.52
CA ALA A 227 -10.31 -9.75 -2.58
C ALA A 227 -8.81 -9.66 -2.24
N TYR A 228 -8.34 -8.53 -1.69
CA TYR A 228 -6.99 -8.44 -1.12
C TYR A 228 -6.76 -9.45 0.02
N GLY A 229 -7.72 -9.56 0.95
CA GLY A 229 -7.68 -10.52 2.04
C GLY A 229 -7.56 -11.97 1.55
N THR A 230 -8.26 -12.32 0.48
CA THR A 230 -8.19 -13.63 -0.17
C THR A 230 -6.79 -13.89 -0.74
N VAL A 231 -6.22 -12.94 -1.49
CA VAL A 231 -4.85 -13.07 -2.05
C VAL A 231 -3.81 -13.32 -0.95
N VAL A 232 -3.89 -12.57 0.15
CA VAL A 232 -2.99 -12.73 1.30
C VAL A 232 -3.18 -14.09 1.96
N LYS A 233 -4.44 -14.49 2.22
CA LYS A 233 -4.75 -15.78 2.84
C LYS A 233 -4.29 -16.95 2.00
N ASP A 234 -4.48 -16.90 0.69
CA ASP A 234 -4.09 -17.99 -0.22
C ASP A 234 -2.57 -18.15 -0.25
N CYS A 235 -1.82 -17.04 -0.30
CA CYS A 235 -0.36 -17.04 -0.22
C CYS A 235 0.13 -17.63 1.13
N ILE A 236 -0.42 -17.16 2.25
CA ILE A 236 -0.08 -17.67 3.59
C ILE A 236 -0.45 -19.17 3.71
N ARG A 237 -1.59 -19.60 3.17
CA ARG A 237 -2.00 -21.00 3.19
C ARG A 237 -1.00 -21.87 2.45
N GLY A 238 -0.62 -21.45 1.24
CA GLY A 238 0.35 -22.15 0.42
C GLY A 238 1.70 -22.27 1.12
N LEU A 239 2.17 -21.17 1.72
CA LEU A 239 3.41 -21.13 2.49
C LEU A 239 3.36 -22.08 3.71
N LEU A 240 2.37 -21.93 4.59
CA LEU A 240 2.27 -22.75 5.80
C LEU A 240 2.12 -24.24 5.45
N THR A 241 1.39 -24.55 4.38
CA THR A 241 1.22 -25.93 3.90
C THR A 241 2.56 -26.49 3.45
N ALA A 242 3.32 -25.73 2.65
CA ALA A 242 4.64 -26.15 2.21
C ALA A 242 5.61 -26.35 3.40
N ILE A 243 5.57 -25.48 4.42
CA ILE A 243 6.38 -25.63 5.63
C ILE A 243 5.98 -26.90 6.40
N SER A 244 4.68 -27.08 6.67
CA SER A 244 4.14 -28.24 7.39
C SER A 244 4.48 -29.56 6.68
N THR A 245 4.36 -29.59 5.34
CA THR A 245 4.75 -30.75 4.52
C THR A 245 6.25 -30.99 4.54
N ALA A 246 7.08 -29.94 4.50
CA ALA A 246 8.54 -30.09 4.53
C ALA A 246 9.04 -30.64 5.86
N ARG A 247 8.39 -30.24 6.95
CA ARG A 247 8.70 -30.67 8.31
C ARG A 247 8.01 -31.96 8.73
N GLU A 248 7.06 -32.43 7.93
CA GLU A 248 6.23 -33.60 8.23
C GLU A 248 5.46 -33.46 9.56
N ASP A 249 5.04 -32.22 9.89
CA ASP A 249 4.43 -31.89 11.19
C ASP A 249 3.04 -32.56 11.38
N GLY A 250 2.37 -32.98 10.29
CA GLY A 250 1.06 -33.64 10.35
C GLY A 250 -0.09 -32.74 10.81
N VAL A 251 0.09 -31.42 10.78
CA VAL A 251 -0.88 -30.43 11.26
C VAL A 251 -1.79 -29.97 10.12
N SER A 252 -3.10 -29.83 10.40
CA SER A 252 -4.06 -29.17 9.50
C SER A 252 -4.02 -27.65 9.70
N ILE A 253 -4.01 -26.90 8.58
CA ILE A 253 -3.90 -25.44 8.60
C ILE A 253 -5.26 -24.81 8.35
N GLY A 254 -5.78 -24.10 9.35
CA GLY A 254 -6.93 -23.21 9.23
C GLY A 254 -6.49 -21.75 9.21
N LEU A 255 -7.01 -20.95 8.28
CA LEU A 255 -6.80 -19.51 8.24
C LEU A 255 -8.13 -18.79 8.39
N SER A 256 -8.17 -17.80 9.27
CA SER A 256 -9.31 -16.92 9.51
C SER A 256 -8.84 -15.45 9.55
N GLY A 257 -9.77 -14.53 9.30
CA GLY A 257 -9.51 -13.09 9.28
C GLY A 257 -9.44 -12.49 7.87
N LEU A 258 -9.33 -11.16 7.80
CA LEU A 258 -9.36 -10.38 6.55
C LEU A 258 -10.66 -10.53 5.71
N ASP A 259 -11.72 -11.10 6.30
CA ASP A 259 -13.03 -11.32 5.67
C ASP A 259 -14.03 -10.20 5.93
N GLU A 260 -13.81 -9.44 6.99
CA GLU A 260 -14.65 -8.34 7.41
C GLU A 260 -13.82 -7.06 7.45
N VAL A 261 -14.39 -6.01 6.89
CA VAL A 261 -13.86 -4.66 7.03
C VAL A 261 -14.83 -3.94 7.94
N ASP A 262 -14.34 -3.50 9.09
CA ASP A 262 -15.11 -2.72 10.05
C ASP A 262 -15.39 -1.34 9.46
N ILE A 263 -16.53 -1.26 8.78
CA ILE A 263 -17.07 -0.04 8.18
C ILE A 263 -18.25 0.48 9.01
N THR A 264 -18.93 -0.44 9.67
CA THR A 264 -20.03 -0.15 10.59
C THR A 264 -19.49 0.42 11.89
N ASP A 265 -20.06 1.56 12.27
CA ASP A 265 -19.91 2.11 13.61
C ASP A 265 -20.34 1.05 14.63
N PHE A 266 -19.51 0.86 15.67
CA PHE A 266 -19.76 -0.09 16.75
C PHE A 266 -21.13 0.14 17.38
N GLU A 267 -21.61 1.40 17.41
CA GLU A 267 -22.94 1.72 17.93
C GLU A 267 -24.07 1.02 17.15
N THR A 268 -23.96 0.93 15.82
CA THR A 268 -24.98 0.29 14.98
C THR A 268 -24.99 -1.22 15.20
N GLU A 269 -23.81 -1.86 15.25
CA GLU A 269 -23.72 -3.31 15.51
C GLU A 269 -24.20 -3.70 16.91
N LEU A 270 -23.94 -2.85 17.92
CA LEU A 270 -24.45 -3.07 19.26
C LEU A 270 -25.99 -3.02 19.30
N GLN A 271 -26.60 -2.08 18.57
CA GLN A 271 -28.05 -1.98 18.43
C GLN A 271 -28.65 -3.18 17.70
N ASP A 272 -28.04 -3.61 16.58
CA ASP A 272 -28.47 -4.78 15.81
C ASP A 272 -28.36 -6.07 16.63
N ALA A 273 -27.26 -6.25 17.34
CA ALA A 273 -27.05 -7.39 18.22
C ALA A 273 -28.07 -7.42 19.37
N THR A 274 -28.33 -6.26 19.98
CA THR A 274 -29.35 -6.14 21.03
C THR A 274 -30.74 -6.49 20.48
N SER A 275 -31.05 -6.04 19.27
CA SER A 275 -32.33 -6.33 18.60
C SER A 275 -32.47 -7.82 18.26
N LEU A 276 -31.40 -8.45 17.76
CA LEU A 276 -31.37 -9.88 17.44
C LEU A 276 -31.54 -10.75 18.69
N LEU A 277 -30.89 -10.38 19.81
CA LEU A 277 -31.09 -11.06 21.09
C LEU A 277 -32.51 -10.90 21.63
N ARG A 278 -33.16 -9.75 21.37
CA ARG A 278 -34.57 -9.51 21.74
C ARG A 278 -35.56 -10.32 20.92
N LEU A 279 -35.20 -10.83 19.74
CA LEU A 279 -36.06 -11.74 18.97
C LEU A 279 -36.30 -13.08 19.67
N GLY A 280 -35.56 -13.38 20.74
CA GLY A 280 -35.79 -14.59 21.55
C GLY A 280 -35.30 -15.87 20.90
N ILE A 281 -34.32 -15.80 19.97
CA ILE A 281 -33.70 -16.99 19.38
C ILE A 281 -32.96 -17.77 20.48
N ASP A 282 -33.42 -18.98 20.77
CA ASP A 282 -32.84 -19.81 21.82
C ASP A 282 -31.69 -20.69 21.32
N SER A 283 -30.63 -20.03 20.84
CA SER A 283 -29.39 -20.68 20.43
C SER A 283 -28.25 -20.22 21.35
N PRO A 284 -27.77 -21.09 22.27
CA PRO A 284 -26.62 -20.80 23.12
C PRO A 284 -25.37 -20.49 22.30
N THR A 285 -25.17 -21.22 21.20
CA THR A 285 -24.07 -20.99 20.25
C THR A 285 -24.11 -19.60 19.64
N LEU A 286 -25.30 -19.13 19.24
CA LEU A 286 -25.48 -17.79 18.68
C LEU A 286 -25.16 -16.71 19.73
N LYS A 287 -25.74 -16.82 20.92
CA LYS A 287 -25.52 -15.88 22.04
C LYS A 287 -24.02 -15.79 22.37
N ARG A 288 -23.35 -16.94 22.50
CA ARG A 288 -21.91 -17.03 22.76
C ARG A 288 -21.07 -16.32 21.69
N GLN A 289 -21.32 -16.62 20.41
CA GLN A 289 -20.58 -16.01 19.31
C GLN A 289 -20.81 -14.50 19.21
N MET A 290 -22.04 -14.03 19.45
CA MET A 290 -22.35 -12.60 19.47
C MET A 290 -21.61 -11.84 20.57
N PHE A 291 -21.64 -12.35 21.81
CA PHE A 291 -20.96 -11.68 22.92
C PHE A 291 -19.44 -11.65 22.74
N GLN A 292 -18.85 -12.75 22.27
CA GLN A 292 -17.41 -12.78 21.95
C GLN A 292 -17.07 -11.78 20.84
N ARG A 293 -17.83 -11.76 19.74
CA ARG A 293 -17.60 -10.82 18.63
C ARG A 293 -17.67 -9.36 19.07
N LEU A 294 -18.72 -8.98 19.81
CA LEU A 294 -18.88 -7.61 20.32
C LEU A 294 -17.76 -7.20 21.28
N ALA A 295 -17.39 -8.09 22.21
CA ALA A 295 -16.34 -7.83 23.19
C ALA A 295 -14.97 -7.65 22.51
N MET A 296 -14.61 -8.53 21.56
CA MET A 296 -13.34 -8.44 20.84
C MET A 296 -13.26 -7.20 19.96
N LYS A 297 -14.39 -6.80 19.34
CA LYS A 297 -14.46 -5.58 18.53
C LYS A 297 -14.33 -4.32 19.38
N TYR A 298 -15.00 -4.27 20.53
CA TYR A 298 -14.89 -3.14 21.46
C TYR A 298 -13.48 -2.99 22.05
N LEU A 299 -12.78 -4.11 22.25
CA LEU A 299 -11.47 -4.17 22.87
C LEU A 299 -10.34 -4.34 21.84
N SER A 300 -10.50 -3.78 20.64
CA SER A 300 -9.51 -3.90 19.55
C SER A 300 -8.07 -3.53 19.98
N GLU A 301 -7.91 -2.55 20.86
CA GLU A 301 -6.62 -2.06 21.39
C GLU A 301 -6.11 -2.82 22.64
N ALA A 302 -6.89 -3.77 23.19
CA ALA A 302 -6.45 -4.53 24.35
C ALA A 302 -5.36 -5.55 23.99
N ARG A 303 -4.47 -5.83 24.95
CA ARG A 303 -3.45 -6.88 24.83
C ARG A 303 -4.09 -8.24 24.55
N GLN A 304 -3.44 -9.07 23.75
CA GLN A 304 -3.96 -10.39 23.37
C GLN A 304 -4.26 -11.28 24.59
N GLU A 305 -3.42 -11.23 25.62
CA GLU A 305 -3.65 -11.97 26.88
C GLU A 305 -5.00 -11.63 27.53
N ILE A 306 -5.40 -10.34 27.51
CA ILE A 306 -6.66 -9.87 28.08
C ILE A 306 -7.83 -10.33 27.20
N LYS A 307 -7.67 -10.26 25.87
CA LYS A 307 -8.68 -10.77 24.92
C LYS A 307 -8.91 -12.27 25.12
N ASP A 308 -7.85 -13.06 25.27
CA ASP A 308 -7.95 -14.50 25.47
C ASP A 308 -8.60 -14.85 26.83
N GLN A 309 -8.36 -14.04 27.86
CA GLN A 309 -9.02 -14.19 29.15
C GLN A 309 -10.52 -13.91 29.05
N ILE A 310 -10.90 -12.78 28.44
CA ILE A 310 -12.31 -12.39 28.26
C ILE A 310 -13.05 -13.42 27.39
N GLY A 311 -12.40 -13.94 26.34
CA GLY A 311 -12.95 -15.00 25.51
C GLY A 311 -13.32 -16.25 26.33
N ARG A 312 -12.42 -16.68 27.22
CA ARG A 312 -12.63 -17.81 28.14
C ARG A 312 -13.74 -17.54 29.16
N GLU A 313 -13.80 -16.34 29.70
CA GLU A 313 -14.84 -15.94 30.67
C GLU A 313 -16.23 -15.95 30.02
N ILE A 314 -16.35 -15.46 28.78
CA ILE A 314 -17.59 -15.54 28.02
C ILE A 314 -17.95 -16.99 27.71
N ASP A 315 -17.00 -17.81 27.26
CA ASP A 315 -17.24 -19.24 27.00
C ASP A 315 -17.77 -19.96 28.24
N ALA A 316 -17.20 -19.70 29.42
CA ALA A 316 -17.61 -20.32 30.68
C ALA A 316 -19.07 -20.04 31.06
N GLN A 317 -19.66 -18.93 30.59
CA GLN A 317 -21.07 -18.60 30.85
C GLN A 317 -22.04 -19.49 30.07
N PHE A 318 -21.59 -20.14 29.00
CA PHE A 318 -22.41 -20.97 28.12
C PHE A 318 -22.10 -22.47 28.23
N VAL A 319 -21.19 -22.86 29.13
CA VAL A 319 -20.95 -24.27 29.49
C VAL A 319 -21.84 -24.61 30.69
N ASN A 320 -23.12 -24.90 30.41
CA ASN A 320 -24.06 -25.63 31.27
C ASN A 320 -24.95 -26.49 30.37
#